data_AF-A0A6I1W163-F1
#
_entry.id   AF-A0A6I1W163-F1
#
_cell.length_a   1.000
_cell.length_b   1.000
_cell.length_c   1.000
_cell.angle_alpha   90.00
_cell.angle_beta   90.00
_cell.angle_gamma   90.00
#
_symmetry.space_group_name_H-M   'P 1'
#
loop_
_entity.id
_entity.type
_entity.pdbx_description
1 polymer ?
#
loop_
_entity_poly.entity_id
_entity_poly.type
_entity_poly.pdbx_seq_one_letter_code
_entity_poly.pdbx_strand_id
1 'polypeptide(L)'
;GDADWSGTSSHRLMGENPLPVCSPSLLGGWQNLSAQALAELPLLQQTTRPYAWRQWFNAQDMSVPRDMTGPRYELFSMLAQAAIHEMGVALIPPFLIQRELAEKRLVIANPHTLPS
;
A
#
# COMPACT_ATOMS: atom_id res chain seq x y z
N GLY A 1 28.30 22.38 32.71
CA GLY A 1 27.34 21.29 32.91
C GLY A 1 26.69 21.06 31.59
N ASP A 2 27.35 20.26 30.77
CA ASP A 2 26.92 19.97 29.40
C ASP A 2 25.62 19.18 29.42
N ALA A 3 24.62 19.70 28.72
CA ALA A 3 23.51 18.91 28.22
C ALA A 3 23.62 18.94 26.69
N ASP A 4 24.48 18.07 26.18
CA ASP A 4 24.55 17.70 24.77
C ASP A 4 23.21 17.09 24.36
N TRP A 5 22.34 17.90 23.75
CA TRP A 5 21.14 17.43 23.07
C TRP A 5 21.48 17.09 21.61
N SER A 6 22.34 16.09 21.41
CA SER A 6 22.57 15.48 20.11
C SER A 6 21.61 14.30 19.92
N GLY A 7 20.41 14.56 19.37
CA GLY A 7 19.41 13.50 19.28
C GLY A 7 18.16 13.80 18.45
N THR A 8 18.15 14.81 17.59
CA THR A 8 17.08 14.97 16.59
C THR A 8 17.30 13.94 15.47
N SER A 9 17.18 12.66 15.81
CA SER A 9 16.80 11.65 14.82
C SER A 9 15.41 12.04 14.35
N SER A 10 15.33 12.56 13.13
CA SER A 10 14.11 12.73 12.36
C SER A 10 13.16 11.55 12.61
N HIS A 11 12.23 11.69 13.55
CA HIS A 11 11.03 10.87 13.59
C HIS A 11 10.22 11.29 12.37
N ARG A 12 10.54 10.74 11.19
CA ARG A 12 9.55 10.67 10.10
C ARG A 12 8.38 9.93 10.72
N LEU A 13 7.23 10.59 10.82
CA LEU A 13 5.99 10.02 11.32
C LEU A 13 5.80 8.64 10.69
N MET A 14 5.96 7.60 11.50
CA MET A 14 6.16 6.25 11.00
C MET A 14 4.91 5.77 10.25
N GLY A 15 5.06 5.51 8.95
CA GLY A 15 4.04 4.82 8.13
C GLY A 15 3.07 5.69 7.34
N GLU A 16 3.34 6.98 7.11
CA GLU A 16 2.42 7.84 6.33
C GLU A 16 2.25 7.39 4.87
N ASN A 17 3.29 6.78 4.29
CA ASN A 17 3.29 6.47 2.88
C ASN A 17 2.47 5.21 2.57
N PRO A 18 1.48 5.28 1.66
CA PRO A 18 0.73 4.11 1.24
C PRO A 18 1.64 3.02 0.67
N LEU A 19 1.30 1.77 0.96
CA LEU A 19 1.96 0.62 0.33
C LEU A 19 0.93 -0.41 -0.16
N PRO A 20 1.31 -1.27 -1.13
CA PRO A 20 0.41 -2.29 -1.64
C PRO A 20 0.09 -3.35 -0.58
N VAL A 21 -1.20 -3.57 -0.33
CA VAL A 21 -1.70 -4.62 0.58
C VAL A 21 -2.79 -5.45 -0.08
N CYS A 22 -2.85 -6.72 0.28
CA CYS A 22 -3.87 -7.66 -0.17
C CYS A 22 -4.17 -8.71 0.91
N SER A 23 -5.15 -9.59 0.68
CA SER A 23 -5.37 -10.77 1.51
C SER A 23 -4.19 -11.76 1.39
N PRO A 24 -3.93 -12.59 2.42
CA PRO A 24 -2.93 -13.65 2.33
C PRO A 24 -3.22 -14.67 1.22
N SER A 25 -4.51 -14.95 0.96
CA SER A 25 -4.93 -15.86 -0.11
C SER A 25 -4.50 -15.34 -1.47
N LEU A 26 -4.66 -14.04 -1.73
CA LEU A 26 -4.26 -13.42 -3.01
C LEU A 26 -2.73 -13.42 -3.18
N LEU A 27 -1.98 -13.30 -2.08
CA LEU A 27 -0.53 -13.41 -2.10
C LEU A 27 -0.04 -14.83 -2.44
N GLY A 28 -0.88 -15.85 -2.27
CA GLY A 28 -0.64 -17.20 -2.79
C GLY A 28 0.60 -17.90 -2.21
N GLY A 29 0.98 -17.59 -0.96
CA GLY A 29 2.14 -18.17 -0.28
C GLY A 29 3.48 -17.53 -0.64
N TRP A 30 3.51 -16.58 -1.58
CA TRP A 30 4.69 -15.77 -1.85
C TRP A 30 4.99 -14.83 -0.68
N GLN A 31 6.24 -14.41 -0.52
CA GLN A 31 6.59 -13.42 0.50
C GLN A 31 6.15 -12.01 0.10
N ASN A 32 6.26 -11.69 -1.19
CA ASN A 32 5.82 -10.46 -1.83
C ASN A 32 5.65 -10.71 -3.34
N LEU A 33 4.98 -9.79 -4.02
CA LEU A 33 4.80 -9.76 -5.46
C LEU A 33 5.69 -8.69 -6.07
N SER A 34 6.22 -8.95 -7.26
CA SER A 34 6.88 -7.91 -8.07
C SER A 34 5.88 -6.85 -8.50
N ALA A 35 6.37 -5.65 -8.83
CA ALA A 35 5.51 -4.59 -9.35
C ALA A 35 4.81 -5.03 -10.67
N GLN A 36 5.48 -5.84 -11.49
CA GLN A 36 4.90 -6.45 -12.69
C GLN A 36 3.76 -7.40 -12.36
N ALA A 37 3.92 -8.27 -11.35
CA ALA A 37 2.86 -9.16 -10.92
C ALA A 37 1.66 -8.39 -10.35
N LEU A 38 1.90 -7.31 -9.59
CA LEU A 38 0.84 -6.43 -9.10
C LEU A 38 0.04 -5.77 -10.22
N ALA A 39 0.69 -5.38 -11.31
CA ALA A 39 0.03 -4.73 -12.45
C ALA A 39 -1.00 -5.63 -13.18
N GLU A 40 -0.93 -6.94 -12.97
CA GLU A 40 -1.88 -7.92 -13.52
C GLU A 40 -3.04 -8.23 -12.57
N LEU A 41 -3.00 -7.74 -11.33
CA LEU A 41 -4.07 -7.90 -10.35
C LEU A 41 -5.08 -6.74 -10.43
N PRO A 42 -6.32 -6.94 -9.97
CA PRO A 42 -7.26 -5.84 -9.80
C PRO A 42 -6.69 -4.79 -8.84
N LEU A 43 -6.51 -3.57 -9.34
CA LEU A 43 -6.01 -2.44 -8.56
C LEU A 43 -7.19 -1.69 -7.96
N LEU A 44 -7.35 -1.75 -6.64
CA LEU A 44 -8.40 -1.03 -5.92
C LEU A 44 -8.03 0.45 -5.85
N GLN A 45 -8.93 1.29 -6.32
CA GLN A 45 -8.69 2.71 -6.59
C GLN A 45 -9.26 3.58 -5.46
N GLN A 46 -8.48 4.56 -5.00
CA GLN A 46 -8.93 5.58 -4.05
C GLN A 46 -9.47 6.78 -4.84
N THR A 47 -10.78 7.07 -4.72
CA THR A 47 -11.45 8.16 -5.45
C THR A 47 -10.78 9.52 -5.21
N THR A 48 -10.31 9.77 -3.99
CA THR A 48 -9.64 11.03 -3.62
C THR A 48 -8.18 11.12 -4.07
N ARG A 49 -7.58 10.00 -4.51
CA ARG A 49 -6.20 9.92 -5.01
C ARG A 49 -6.14 9.05 -6.28
N PRO A 50 -6.78 9.48 -7.38
CA PRO A 50 -6.96 8.65 -8.58
C PRO A 50 -5.64 8.30 -9.31
N TYR A 51 -4.54 8.97 -8.98
CA TYR A 51 -3.22 8.74 -9.56
C TYR A 51 -2.27 7.94 -8.64
N ALA A 52 -2.73 7.46 -7.48
CA ALA A 52 -1.86 6.81 -6.50
C ALA A 52 -1.11 5.59 -7.08
N TRP A 53 -1.81 4.73 -7.83
CA TRP A 53 -1.19 3.58 -8.49
C TRP A 53 -0.20 3.99 -9.58
N ARG A 54 -0.54 4.98 -10.40
CA ARG A 54 0.37 5.54 -11.41
C ARG A 54 1.67 6.03 -10.76
N GLN A 55 1.55 6.83 -9.71
CA GLN A 55 2.71 7.37 -8.99
C GLN A 55 3.53 6.25 -8.37
N TRP A 56 2.89 5.21 -7.82
CA TRP A 56 3.57 4.06 -7.23
C TRP A 56 4.34 3.25 -8.28
N PHE A 57 3.74 2.96 -9.44
CA PHE A 57 4.42 2.26 -10.54
C PHE A 57 5.55 3.10 -11.15
N ASN A 58 5.33 4.40 -11.36
CA ASN A 58 6.36 5.30 -11.87
C ASN A 58 7.59 5.35 -10.94
N ALA A 59 7.38 5.27 -9.61
CA ALA A 59 8.47 5.19 -8.64
C ALA A 59 9.28 3.87 -8.73
N GLN A 60 8.76 2.86 -9.43
CA GLN A 60 9.47 1.62 -9.78
C GLN A 60 9.94 1.60 -11.23
N ASP A 61 10.04 2.77 -11.87
CA ASP A 61 10.38 2.94 -13.28
C ASP A 61 9.46 2.18 -14.25
N MET A 62 8.19 2.01 -13.85
CA MET A 62 7.18 1.28 -14.63
C MET A 62 6.04 2.18 -15.11
N SER A 63 5.73 2.08 -16.39
CA SER A 63 4.52 2.67 -16.99
C SER A 63 3.49 1.57 -17.26
N VAL A 64 2.40 1.55 -16.49
CA VAL A 64 1.37 0.51 -16.55
C VAL A 64 0.10 1.07 -17.23
N PRO A 65 -0.36 0.53 -18.37
CA PRO A 65 -1.51 1.07 -19.11
C PRO A 65 -2.83 1.11 -18.33
N ARG A 66 -2.97 0.23 -17.33
CA ARG A 66 -4.20 0.01 -16.54
C ARG A 66 -4.10 0.54 -15.11
N ASP A 67 -3.11 1.38 -14.81
CA ASP A 67 -2.83 1.91 -13.47
C ASP A 67 -4.00 2.69 -12.83
N MET A 68 -4.89 3.24 -13.64
CA MET A 68 -6.07 3.99 -13.18
C MET A 68 -7.39 3.20 -13.26
N THR A 69 -7.34 1.92 -13.60
CA THR A 69 -8.53 1.06 -13.79
C THR A 69 -8.78 0.19 -12.57
N GLY A 70 -10.06 -0.11 -12.29
CA GLY A 70 -10.48 -0.97 -11.19
C GLY A 70 -11.60 -0.36 -10.33
N PRO A 71 -12.14 -1.13 -9.38
CA PRO A 71 -13.17 -0.66 -8.46
C PRO A 71 -12.71 0.55 -7.65
N ARG A 72 -13.59 1.55 -7.50
CA ARG A 72 -13.30 2.80 -6.79
C ARG A 72 -14.01 2.82 -5.45
N TYR A 73 -13.28 3.25 -4.43
CA TYR A 73 -13.80 3.42 -3.07
C TYR A 73 -13.36 4.78 -2.55
N GLU A 74 -14.22 5.41 -1.74
CA GLU A 74 -13.94 6.73 -1.16
C GLU A 74 -13.13 6.64 0.15
N LEU A 75 -13.36 5.60 0.95
CA LEU A 75 -12.75 5.45 2.27
C LEU A 75 -11.66 4.36 2.28
N PHE A 76 -10.58 4.59 3.03
CA PHE A 76 -9.54 3.58 3.25
C PHE A 76 -10.07 2.31 3.95
N SER A 77 -11.07 2.46 4.83
CA SER A 77 -11.74 1.32 5.47
C SER A 77 -12.42 0.42 4.43
N MET A 78 -13.07 1.01 3.42
CA MET A 78 -13.69 0.26 2.32
C MET A 78 -12.65 -0.43 1.45
N LEU A 79 -11.53 0.25 1.12
CA LEU A 79 -10.40 -0.36 0.41
C LEU A 79 -9.82 -1.56 1.18
N ALA A 80 -9.63 -1.41 2.49
CA ALA A 80 -9.11 -2.48 3.35
C ALA A 80 -10.05 -3.68 3.37
N GLN A 81 -11.37 -3.47 3.55
CA GLN A 81 -12.35 -4.55 3.48
C GLN A 81 -12.35 -5.22 2.10
N ALA A 82 -12.26 -4.42 1.04
CA ALA A 82 -12.21 -4.95 -0.32
C ALA A 82 -11.01 -5.86 -0.57
N ALA A 83 -9.82 -5.43 -0.12
CA ALA A 83 -8.60 -6.23 -0.20
C ALA A 83 -8.65 -7.49 0.68
N ILE A 84 -9.26 -7.41 1.87
CA ILE A 84 -9.48 -8.58 2.76
C ILE A 84 -10.34 -9.63 2.06
N HIS A 85 -11.39 -9.20 1.36
CA HIS A 85 -12.30 -10.08 0.62
C HIS A 85 -11.78 -10.44 -0.79
N GLU A 86 -10.46 -10.41 -0.99
CA GLU A 86 -9.78 -10.93 -2.19
C GLU A 86 -10.16 -10.20 -3.50
N MET A 87 -10.76 -9.01 -3.41
CA MET A 87 -11.21 -8.27 -4.60
C MET A 87 -10.06 -7.57 -5.35
N GLY A 88 -8.85 -7.53 -4.78
CA GLY A 88 -7.68 -6.95 -5.40
C GLY A 88 -6.64 -6.45 -4.40
N VAL A 89 -5.74 -5.62 -4.90
CA VAL A 89 -4.67 -4.97 -4.12
C VAL A 89 -5.02 -3.51 -3.89
N ALA A 90 -4.81 -3.00 -2.68
CA ALA A 90 -5.03 -1.60 -2.33
C ALA A 90 -3.72 -0.91 -1.94
N LEU A 91 -3.61 0.40 -2.22
CA LEU A 91 -2.60 1.27 -1.64
C LEU A 91 -3.16 1.91 -0.36
N ILE A 92 -2.66 1.51 0.81
CA ILE A 92 -3.16 2.01 2.10
C ILE A 92 -1.97 2.36 3.01
N PRO A 93 -1.99 3.53 3.69
CA PRO A 93 -1.05 3.82 4.76
C PRO A 93 -1.12 2.76 5.87
N PRO A 94 -0.02 2.09 6.23
CA PRO A 94 -0.03 1.00 7.21
C PRO A 94 -0.63 1.35 8.57
N PHE A 95 -0.50 2.60 9.02
CA PHE A 95 -1.06 3.04 10.30
C PHE A 95 -2.59 2.95 10.35
N LEU A 96 -3.28 2.95 9.21
CA LEU A 96 -4.74 2.80 9.13
C LEU A 96 -5.22 1.34 9.19
N ILE A 97 -4.30 0.38 9.04
CA ILE A 97 -4.61 -1.06 8.92
C ILE A 97 -3.76 -1.92 9.86
N GLN A 98 -3.23 -1.32 10.93
CA GLN A 98 -2.32 -2.02 11.86
C GLN A 98 -2.96 -3.29 12.44
N ARG A 99 -4.26 -3.22 12.77
CA ARG A 99 -5.00 -4.37 13.28
C ARG A 99 -5.12 -5.47 12.23
N GLU A 100 -5.52 -5.12 11.02
CA GLU A 100 -5.68 -6.05 9.90
C GLU A 100 -4.35 -6.74 9.53
N LEU A 101 -3.23 -6.02 9.63
CA LEU A 101 -1.88 -6.57 9.45
C LEU A 101 -1.49 -7.50 10.60
N ALA A 102 -1.75 -7.10 11.86
CA ALA A 102 -1.45 -7.92 13.04
C ALA A 102 -2.25 -9.23 13.06
N GLU A 103 -3.52 -9.17 12.66
CA GLU A 103 -4.42 -10.33 12.54
C GLU A 103 -4.18 -11.15 11.26
N LYS A 104 -3.24 -10.72 10.39
CA LYS A 104 -2.99 -11.33 9.07
C LYS A 104 -4.22 -11.42 8.19
N ARG A 105 -5.20 -10.53 8.36
CA ARG A 105 -6.31 -10.35 7.40
C ARG A 105 -5.86 -9.60 6.16
N LEU A 106 -4.86 -8.73 6.32
CA LEU A 106 -4.09 -8.15 5.24
C LEU A 106 -2.61 -8.49 5.40
N VAL A 107 -1.90 -8.53 4.29
CA VAL A 107 -0.45 -8.66 4.22
C VAL A 107 0.09 -7.61 3.25
N ILE A 108 1.36 -7.27 3.43
CA ILE A 108 2.08 -6.38 2.52
C ILE A 108 2.34 -7.15 1.23
N ALA A 109 1.72 -6.70 0.13
CA ALA A 109 1.88 -7.34 -1.17
C ALA A 109 3.22 -6.96 -1.82
N ASN A 110 3.73 -5.75 -1.56
CA ASN A 110 5.06 -5.31 -1.99
C ASN A 110 5.63 -4.32 -0.97
N PRO A 111 6.92 -4.44 -0.59
CA PRO A 111 7.51 -3.60 0.47
C PRO A 111 7.76 -2.14 0.05
N HIS A 112 7.73 -1.81 -1.24
CA HIS A 112 7.95 -0.44 -1.69
C HIS A 112 6.74 0.43 -1.40
N THR A 113 6.98 1.58 -0.78
CA THR A 113 5.96 2.59 -0.52
C THR A 113 5.79 3.53 -1.70
N LEU A 114 4.60 4.12 -1.83
CA LEU A 114 4.38 5.28 -2.69
C LEU A 114 5.21 6.46 -2.13
N PRO A 115 6.16 7.03 -2.89
CA PRO A 115 6.88 8.23 -2.45
C PRO A 115 5.92 9.41 -2.25
N SER A 116 6.25 10.25 -1.25
CA SER A 116 5.51 11.47 -0.91
C SER A 116 5.69 12.57 -1.94
#